data_AF-A0A167IPQ4-F1
#
_entry.id   AF-A0A167IPQ4-F1
#
_cell.length_a   1.000
_cell.length_b   1.000
_cell.length_c   1.000
_cell.angle_alpha   90.00
_cell.angle_beta   90.00
_cell.angle_gamma   90.00
#
_symmetry.space_group_name_H-M   'P 1'
#
loop_
_entity.id
_entity.type
_entity.pdbx_description
1 polymer ?
#
loop_
_entity_poly.entity_id
_entity_poly.type
_entity_poly.pdbx_seq_one_letter_code
_entity_poly.pdbx_strand_id
1 'polypeptide(L)'
;MKPDDLKTNLSNSKRPHRIPIYILEEHNEAFPVWIKTINNFDLSKRGHTLLHFDDHSDMTTLRVNTPMRSVFDWSYNQLETFARDELTIASFIKAASFVGIFKNVVWCKVDAGREVSSKYFITSYNNDYKNLLSGTETKNNPLLEFDHEVVSYTKLGVKHLENKKYGDVLLDIDLDYFSCNIQPENNKEIIIEVTQEEYNNFKSDPYHPIRFISNTVMTRSVEDSYFLIINYYKDVFPSPRRVSETLIKDRIDTFINTLKSLNINPLLITVCRSVKSGYTPKDQWKFIEKEVLLGLNKLYNLKDPVSMA
;
A
#
# COMPACT_ATOMS: atom_id res chain seq x y z
N MET A 1 10.76 -11.58 20.03
CA MET A 1 10.48 -10.88 21.30
C MET A 1 9.05 -10.35 21.19
N LYS A 2 8.17 -10.63 22.17
CA LYS A 2 6.75 -10.23 22.09
C LYS A 2 6.62 -8.69 22.22
N PRO A 3 5.62 -8.02 21.61
CA PRO A 3 5.59 -6.56 21.49
C PRO A 3 5.09 -5.82 22.76
N ASP A 4 5.50 -6.24 23.95
CA ASP A 4 5.12 -5.60 25.22
C ASP A 4 6.16 -4.61 25.79
N ASP A 5 7.31 -4.42 25.12
CA ASP A 5 8.40 -3.58 25.65
C ASP A 5 8.36 -2.09 25.23
N LEU A 6 7.23 -1.58 24.73
CA LEU A 6 7.11 -0.18 24.27
C LEU A 6 6.43 0.77 25.28
N LYS A 7 6.70 0.60 26.57
CA LYS A 7 6.43 1.65 27.57
C LYS A 7 7.71 2.36 27.94
N THR A 8 8.05 3.44 27.23
CA THR A 8 9.05 4.40 27.70
C THR A 8 8.50 5.81 27.75
N ASN A 9 8.46 6.34 28.96
CA ASN A 9 8.19 7.72 29.35
C ASN A 9 8.95 8.73 28.48
N LEU A 10 8.22 9.61 27.79
CA LEU A 10 8.75 10.79 27.12
C LEU A 10 8.60 12.00 28.06
N SER A 11 9.47 12.09 29.06
CA SER A 11 9.78 13.37 29.72
C SER A 11 11.15 13.84 29.24
N ASN A 12 11.16 14.98 28.53
CA ASN A 12 12.31 15.85 28.21
C ASN A 12 13.71 15.27 28.52
N SER A 13 14.28 14.53 27.58
CA SER A 13 15.68 14.10 27.62
C SER A 13 16.24 13.99 26.20
N LYS A 14 17.30 14.75 25.94
CA LYS A 14 18.10 14.80 24.70
C LYS A 14 18.83 13.46 24.43
N ARG A 15 18.09 12.39 24.11
CA ARG A 15 18.63 11.25 23.36
C ARG A 15 18.21 11.40 21.89
N PRO A 16 19.08 11.14 20.90
CA PRO A 16 18.66 11.18 19.51
C PRO A 16 17.58 10.12 19.32
N HIS A 17 16.35 10.55 19.05
CA HIS A 17 15.21 9.68 18.82
C HIS A 17 15.55 8.74 17.66
N ARG A 18 15.62 7.43 17.91
CA ARG A 18 15.84 6.45 16.85
C ARG A 18 14.53 6.25 16.08
N ILE A 19 14.56 6.43 14.77
CA ILE A 19 13.38 6.29 13.92
C ILE A 19 13.04 4.79 13.78
N PRO A 20 11.80 4.38 14.10
CA PRO A 20 11.38 3.01 13.88
C PRO A 20 11.27 2.72 12.37
N ILE A 21 11.77 1.56 11.96
CA ILE A 21 11.69 1.05 10.60
C ILE A 21 11.14 -0.38 10.61
N TYR A 22 10.17 -0.64 9.74
CA TYR A 22 9.55 -1.95 9.58
C TYR A 22 9.72 -2.44 8.14
N ILE A 23 10.12 -3.70 8.00
CA ILE A 23 10.21 -4.38 6.71
C ILE A 23 9.00 -5.30 6.60
N LEU A 24 8.23 -5.11 5.54
CA LEU A 24 6.94 -5.72 5.27
C LEU A 24 7.03 -6.58 4.01
N GLU A 25 6.24 -7.64 3.94
CA GLU A 25 6.19 -8.47 2.74
C GLU A 25 5.19 -7.94 1.73
N GLU A 26 3.97 -7.67 2.15
CA GLU A 26 2.90 -7.08 1.33
C GLU A 26 2.39 -5.79 1.93
N HIS A 27 1.93 -4.90 1.06
CA HIS A 27 1.83 -3.48 1.40
C HIS A 27 0.70 -3.13 2.35
N ASN A 28 -0.38 -3.92 2.33
CA ASN A 28 -1.46 -3.84 3.31
C ASN A 28 -0.99 -4.09 4.75
N GLU A 29 0.15 -4.77 4.96
CA GLU A 29 0.77 -4.96 6.27
C GLU A 29 1.27 -3.64 6.89
N ALA A 30 1.35 -2.55 6.13
CA ALA A 30 1.68 -1.23 6.66
C ALA A 30 0.56 -0.70 7.57
N PHE A 31 -0.70 -1.04 7.30
CA PHE A 31 -1.87 -0.60 8.07
C PHE A 31 -1.77 -0.88 9.58
N PRO A 32 -1.54 -2.14 10.04
CA PRO A 32 -1.41 -2.43 11.47
C PRO A 32 -0.24 -1.67 12.11
N VAL A 33 0.88 -1.53 11.39
CA VAL A 33 2.08 -0.80 11.87
C VAL A 33 1.77 0.68 12.07
N TRP A 34 1.08 1.30 11.11
CA TRP A 34 0.68 2.71 11.18
C TRP A 34 -0.28 2.96 12.34
N ILE A 35 -1.36 2.18 12.45
CA ILE A 35 -2.35 2.31 13.53
C ILE A 35 -1.65 2.19 14.89
N LYS A 36 -0.83 1.16 15.07
CA LYS A 36 -0.15 0.92 16.36
C LYS A 36 0.86 2.03 16.69
N THR A 37 1.60 2.48 15.69
CA THR A 37 2.59 3.56 15.86
C THR A 37 1.92 4.87 16.23
N ILE A 38 0.87 5.27 15.51
CA ILE A 38 0.11 6.49 15.81
C ILE A 38 -0.61 6.40 17.15
N ASN A 39 -1.13 5.23 17.54
CA ASN A 39 -1.78 5.06 18.84
C ASN A 39 -0.80 5.15 20.02
N ASN A 40 0.48 4.85 19.80
CA ASN A 40 1.53 5.09 20.78
C ASN A 40 1.96 6.57 20.83
N PHE A 41 1.65 7.35 19.80
CA PHE A 41 1.72 8.80 19.83
C PHE A 41 0.42 9.38 20.42
N ASP A 42 0.43 10.67 20.73
CA ASP A 42 -0.76 11.37 21.20
C ASP A 42 -1.83 11.41 20.08
N LEU A 43 -2.97 10.76 20.31
CA LEU A 43 -4.08 10.66 19.35
C LEU A 43 -4.65 12.03 18.92
N SER A 44 -4.42 13.09 19.71
CA SER A 44 -4.79 14.46 19.31
C SER A 44 -3.93 15.00 18.17
N LYS A 45 -2.84 14.32 17.80
CA LYS A 45 -1.90 14.70 16.74
C LYS A 45 -2.13 14.02 15.40
N ARG A 46 -3.30 13.39 15.19
CA ARG A 46 -3.69 12.78 13.91
C ARG A 46 -3.70 13.79 12.76
N GLY A 47 -3.63 13.26 11.54
CA GLY A 47 -3.62 14.05 10.32
C GLY A 47 -2.22 14.36 9.80
N HIS A 48 -1.39 13.32 9.75
CA HIS A 48 -0.03 13.37 9.27
C HIS A 48 0.02 13.42 7.73
N THR A 49 1.24 13.61 7.22
CA THR A 49 1.55 13.43 5.81
C THR A 49 2.10 12.02 5.58
N LEU A 50 1.50 11.29 4.65
CA LEU A 50 2.12 10.11 4.06
C LEU A 50 2.97 10.57 2.88
N LEU A 51 4.27 10.26 2.93
CA LEU A 51 5.15 10.39 1.77
C LEU A 51 5.39 8.98 1.22
N HIS A 52 4.73 8.68 0.10
CA HIS A 52 4.60 7.34 -0.47
C HIS A 52 5.43 7.17 -1.74
N PHE A 53 6.42 6.29 -1.74
CA PHE A 53 7.24 5.97 -2.92
C PHE A 53 6.89 4.60 -3.46
N ASP A 54 6.19 4.56 -4.59
CA ASP A 54 5.60 3.34 -5.14
C ASP A 54 5.28 3.52 -6.63
N ASP A 55 5.23 2.41 -7.37
CA ASP A 55 4.67 2.46 -8.72
C ASP A 55 3.13 2.50 -8.76
N HIS A 56 2.45 2.23 -7.67
CA HIS A 56 1.01 2.17 -7.53
C HIS A 56 0.52 3.21 -6.51
N SER A 57 -0.75 3.59 -6.64
CA SER A 57 -1.32 4.63 -5.78
C SER A 57 -1.80 4.12 -4.42
N ASP A 58 -2.17 2.84 -4.37
CA ASP A 58 -2.79 2.11 -3.25
C ASP A 58 -3.95 2.82 -2.56
N MET A 59 -4.69 3.56 -3.39
CA MET A 59 -5.84 4.37 -3.03
C MET A 59 -7.11 3.83 -3.71
N THR A 60 -7.27 2.52 -3.86
CA THR A 60 -8.53 1.92 -4.31
C THR A 60 -9.56 1.95 -3.19
N THR A 61 -10.82 2.18 -3.54
CA THR A 61 -11.92 2.22 -2.57
C THR A 61 -12.25 0.80 -2.12
N LEU A 62 -12.63 0.62 -0.85
CA LEU A 62 -12.86 -0.69 -0.26
C LEU A 62 -14.23 -0.80 0.39
N ARG A 63 -14.68 -2.06 0.48
CA ARG A 63 -15.82 -2.49 1.28
C ARG A 63 -15.34 -3.62 2.19
N VAL A 64 -15.54 -3.45 3.49
CA VAL A 64 -15.12 -4.41 4.52
C VAL A 64 -16.34 -4.98 5.25
N ASN A 65 -16.17 -6.12 5.89
CA ASN A 65 -17.18 -6.76 6.74
C ASN A 65 -17.08 -6.27 8.20
N THR A 66 -15.87 -5.99 8.69
CA THR A 66 -15.63 -5.49 10.04
C THR A 66 -15.62 -3.95 10.07
N PRO A 67 -16.47 -3.31 10.90
CA PRO A 67 -16.53 -1.85 10.98
C PRO A 67 -15.29 -1.25 11.64
N MET A 68 -14.68 -0.24 11.01
CA MET A 68 -13.43 0.39 11.47
C MET A 68 -13.60 1.43 12.60
N ARG A 69 -14.79 1.55 13.20
CA ARG A 69 -15.11 2.61 14.19
C ARG A 69 -14.18 2.61 15.42
N SER A 70 -13.76 1.43 15.88
CA SER A 70 -12.89 1.24 17.05
C SER A 70 -11.51 0.71 16.70
N VAL A 71 -11.02 0.96 15.47
CA VAL A 71 -9.75 0.39 14.98
C VAL A 71 -8.55 0.70 15.89
N PHE A 72 -8.56 1.83 16.61
CA PHE A 72 -7.49 2.21 17.52
C PHE A 72 -7.51 1.45 18.85
N ASP A 73 -8.63 0.80 19.19
CA ASP A 73 -8.78 -0.04 20.38
C ASP A 73 -8.39 -1.50 20.10
N TRP A 74 -8.17 -1.86 18.84
CA TRP A 74 -7.85 -3.22 18.44
C TRP A 74 -6.44 -3.62 18.88
N SER A 75 -6.31 -4.88 19.28
CA SER A 75 -5.00 -5.50 19.46
C SER A 75 -4.26 -5.60 18.12
N TYR A 76 -2.94 -5.75 18.17
CA TYR A 76 -2.14 -5.89 16.95
C TYR A 76 -2.59 -7.09 16.09
N ASN A 77 -2.90 -8.23 16.71
CA ASN A 77 -3.42 -9.40 16.00
C ASN A 77 -4.75 -9.14 15.29
N GLN A 78 -5.64 -8.32 15.88
CA GLN A 78 -6.89 -7.92 15.22
C GLN A 78 -6.63 -7.02 14.01
N LEU A 79 -5.67 -6.09 14.13
CA LEU A 79 -5.25 -5.23 13.02
C LEU A 79 -4.61 -6.04 11.89
N GLU A 80 -3.74 -7.00 12.19
CA GLU A 80 -3.14 -7.90 11.20
C GLU A 80 -4.19 -8.77 10.50
N THR A 81 -5.12 -9.34 11.27
CA THR A 81 -6.22 -10.15 10.72
C THR A 81 -7.07 -9.31 9.77
N PHE A 82 -7.46 -8.10 10.20
CA PHE A 82 -8.23 -7.19 9.36
C PHE A 82 -7.48 -6.77 8.09
N ALA A 83 -6.19 -6.43 8.22
CA ALA A 83 -5.37 -6.04 7.08
C ALA A 83 -5.22 -7.18 6.07
N ARG A 84 -5.02 -8.42 6.54
CA ARG A 84 -4.89 -9.61 5.69
C ARG A 84 -6.20 -10.01 5.02
N ASP A 85 -7.30 -10.00 5.77
CA ASP A 85 -8.55 -10.64 5.34
C ASP A 85 -9.52 -9.66 4.67
N GLU A 86 -9.38 -8.35 4.92
CA GLU A 86 -10.36 -7.35 4.49
C GLU A 86 -9.75 -6.15 3.72
N LEU A 87 -8.44 -5.93 3.83
CA LEU A 87 -7.74 -4.94 3.01
C LEU A 87 -7.02 -5.63 1.85
N THR A 88 -6.96 -4.94 0.72
CA THR A 88 -6.08 -5.30 -0.39
C THR A 88 -4.80 -4.48 -0.32
N ILE A 89 -3.75 -4.97 -0.98
CA ILE A 89 -2.51 -4.21 -1.22
C ILE A 89 -2.76 -2.87 -1.92
N ALA A 90 -3.93 -2.68 -2.56
CA ALA A 90 -4.26 -1.47 -3.26
C ALA A 90 -5.21 -0.53 -2.48
N SER A 91 -5.67 -0.85 -1.27
CA SER A 91 -6.76 -0.10 -0.60
C SER A 91 -6.45 0.46 0.79
N PHE A 92 -5.35 0.02 1.39
CA PHE A 92 -5.05 0.25 2.80
C PHE A 92 -4.75 1.73 3.13
N ILE A 93 -4.24 2.54 2.19
CA ILE A 93 -4.02 3.98 2.40
C ILE A 93 -5.35 4.72 2.58
N LYS A 94 -6.37 4.37 1.78
CA LYS A 94 -7.71 4.96 1.95
C LYS A 94 -8.34 4.57 3.29
N ALA A 95 -8.17 3.33 3.73
CA ALA A 95 -8.62 2.88 5.04
C ALA A 95 -7.94 3.70 6.16
N ALA A 96 -6.61 3.84 6.11
CA ALA A 96 -5.84 4.61 7.09
C ALA A 96 -6.22 6.10 7.09
N SER A 97 -6.45 6.67 5.92
CA SER A 97 -6.89 8.07 5.79
C SER A 97 -8.30 8.29 6.35
N PHE A 98 -9.23 7.37 6.09
CA PHE A 98 -10.61 7.45 6.62
C PHE A 98 -10.66 7.39 8.15
N VAL A 99 -9.80 6.62 8.79
CA VAL A 99 -9.71 6.58 10.26
C VAL A 99 -8.87 7.72 10.84
N GLY A 100 -8.45 8.67 9.98
CA GLY A 100 -7.84 9.94 10.36
C GLY A 100 -6.32 9.92 10.51
N ILE A 101 -5.62 8.85 10.10
CA ILE A 101 -4.15 8.84 10.18
C ILE A 101 -3.56 9.93 9.28
N PHE A 102 -4.04 10.02 8.04
CA PHE A 102 -3.49 10.91 7.02
C PHE A 102 -4.48 11.99 6.61
N LYS A 103 -4.00 13.24 6.55
CA LYS A 103 -4.70 14.36 5.90
C LYS A 103 -4.06 14.75 4.58
N ASN A 104 -2.80 14.36 4.36
CA ASN A 104 -2.06 14.60 3.14
C ASN A 104 -1.41 13.30 2.70
N VAL A 105 -1.65 12.90 1.45
CA VAL A 105 -1.00 11.75 0.81
C VAL A 105 -0.23 12.27 -0.39
N VAL A 106 1.10 12.12 -0.35
CA VAL A 106 2.00 12.50 -1.44
C VAL A 106 2.52 11.22 -2.07
N TRP A 107 1.96 10.86 -3.22
CA TRP A 107 2.41 9.72 -4.02
C TRP A 107 3.50 10.15 -5.00
N CYS A 108 4.71 9.67 -4.74
CA CYS A 108 5.87 9.82 -5.60
C CYS A 108 5.97 8.61 -6.54
N LYS A 109 5.65 8.84 -7.82
CA LYS A 109 5.77 7.84 -8.89
C LYS A 109 6.93 8.19 -9.82
N VAL A 110 7.74 7.19 -10.20
CA VAL A 110 8.98 7.38 -10.98
C VAL A 110 8.83 8.26 -12.22
N ASP A 111 7.78 8.05 -13.01
CA ASP A 111 7.57 8.68 -14.32
C ASP A 111 6.51 9.78 -14.29
N ALA A 112 6.09 10.24 -13.11
CA ALA A 112 5.17 11.35 -13.01
C ALA A 112 5.84 12.65 -13.51
N GLY A 113 5.56 13.00 -14.77
CA GLY A 113 6.15 14.16 -15.45
C GLY A 113 5.68 15.51 -14.91
N ARG A 114 4.56 15.55 -14.18
CA ARG A 114 4.04 16.76 -13.55
C ARG A 114 3.46 16.46 -12.17
N GLU A 115 3.46 17.49 -11.32
CA GLU A 115 2.69 17.48 -10.08
C GLU A 115 1.20 17.68 -10.39
N VAL A 116 0.36 16.82 -9.80
CA VAL A 116 -1.10 16.91 -9.85
C VAL A 116 -1.62 16.78 -8.44
N SER A 117 -2.33 17.81 -7.98
CA SER A 117 -2.90 17.86 -6.64
C SER A 117 -4.42 17.93 -6.71
N SER A 118 -5.08 17.23 -5.81
CA SER A 118 -6.54 17.16 -5.71
C SER A 118 -6.94 16.93 -4.26
N LYS A 119 -8.20 17.25 -3.91
CA LYS A 119 -8.79 16.85 -2.63
C LYS A 119 -9.75 15.71 -2.88
N TYR A 120 -9.66 14.66 -2.08
CA TYR A 120 -10.60 13.55 -2.09
C TYR A 120 -11.42 13.58 -0.82
N PHE A 121 -12.71 13.30 -0.95
CA PHE A 121 -13.49 12.85 0.20
C PHE A 121 -13.41 11.32 0.29
N ILE A 122 -13.43 10.81 1.51
CA ILE A 122 -13.60 9.39 1.84
C ILE A 122 -14.72 9.33 2.88
N THR A 123 -15.84 8.69 2.55
CA THR A 123 -17.05 8.70 3.37
C THR A 123 -17.54 7.28 3.64
N SER A 124 -18.14 7.05 4.80
CA SER A 124 -18.78 5.78 5.11
C SER A 124 -20.28 5.89 4.85
N TYR A 125 -20.76 5.15 3.86
CA TYR A 125 -22.19 5.11 3.55
C TYR A 125 -23.01 4.67 4.78
N ASN A 126 -24.01 5.45 5.17
CA ASN A 126 -24.85 5.23 6.35
C ASN A 126 -24.08 5.15 7.70
N ASN A 127 -22.88 5.74 7.80
CA ASN A 127 -22.08 5.79 9.03
C ASN A 127 -21.77 4.40 9.62
N ASP A 128 -21.66 3.38 8.77
CA ASP A 128 -21.48 1.99 9.18
C ASP A 128 -20.02 1.56 9.35
N TYR A 129 -19.08 2.41 8.95
CA TYR A 129 -17.63 2.25 8.96
C TYR A 129 -17.14 1.01 8.18
N LYS A 130 -17.91 0.55 7.21
CA LYS A 130 -17.66 -0.64 6.39
C LYS A 130 -17.67 -0.36 4.89
N ASN A 131 -18.66 0.41 4.45
CA ASN A 131 -18.86 0.72 3.04
C ASN A 131 -18.24 2.09 2.74
N LEU A 132 -16.95 2.10 2.39
CA LEU A 132 -16.29 3.34 2.03
C LEU A 132 -16.59 3.72 0.58
N LEU A 133 -16.90 5.00 0.38
CA LEU A 133 -17.02 5.63 -0.92
C LEU A 133 -16.01 6.77 -0.98
N SER A 134 -15.52 7.09 -2.17
CA SER A 134 -14.57 8.19 -2.34
C SER A 134 -14.66 8.78 -3.73
N GLY A 135 -14.23 10.03 -3.84
CA GLY A 135 -14.16 10.75 -5.09
C GLY A 135 -13.50 12.11 -4.89
N THR A 136 -13.29 12.83 -5.98
CA THR A 136 -12.81 14.21 -5.91
C THR A 136 -13.82 15.06 -5.15
N GLU A 137 -13.34 15.89 -4.24
CA GLU A 137 -14.17 16.83 -3.49
C GLU A 137 -14.84 17.82 -4.47
N THR A 138 -16.17 17.84 -4.45
CA THR A 138 -17.00 18.79 -5.21
C THR A 138 -17.96 19.49 -4.26
N LYS A 139 -18.36 20.71 -4.60
CA LYS A 139 -19.38 21.44 -3.83
C LYS A 139 -20.72 20.68 -3.94
N ASN A 140 -21.42 20.50 -2.82
CA ASN A 140 -22.75 19.89 -2.73
C ASN A 140 -22.81 18.39 -3.11
N ASN A 141 -21.89 17.58 -2.60
CA ASN A 141 -21.99 16.13 -2.74
C ASN A 141 -22.86 15.53 -1.60
N PRO A 142 -23.99 14.88 -1.90
CA PRO A 142 -24.88 14.32 -0.88
C PRO A 142 -24.18 13.29 0.02
N LEU A 143 -23.15 12.60 -0.49
CA LEU A 143 -22.41 11.60 0.29
C LEU A 143 -21.58 12.18 1.44
N LEU A 144 -21.44 13.52 1.51
CA LEU A 144 -20.77 14.23 2.61
C LEU A 144 -21.70 14.47 3.82
N GLU A 145 -22.98 14.06 3.75
CA GLU A 145 -23.86 14.05 4.92
C GLU A 145 -23.47 12.97 5.95
N PHE A 146 -22.78 11.93 5.48
CA PHE A 146 -22.26 10.85 6.30
C PHE A 146 -20.87 11.20 6.88
N ASP A 147 -20.44 10.40 7.86
CA ASP A 147 -19.12 10.46 8.46
C ASP A 147 -18.05 10.35 7.36
N HIS A 148 -17.24 11.40 7.22
CA HIS A 148 -16.30 11.53 6.13
C HIS A 148 -15.00 12.21 6.55
N GLU A 149 -13.97 11.96 5.75
CA GLU A 149 -12.67 12.59 5.81
C GLU A 149 -12.33 13.25 4.49
N VAL A 150 -11.70 14.43 4.54
CA VAL A 150 -11.15 15.10 3.36
C VAL A 150 -9.63 15.04 3.42
N VAL A 151 -9.05 14.51 2.34
CA VAL A 151 -7.63 14.22 2.22
C VAL A 151 -7.07 14.95 1.00
N SER A 152 -5.97 15.68 1.20
CA SER A 152 -5.19 16.21 0.08
C SER A 152 -4.38 15.07 -0.53
N TYR A 153 -4.47 14.89 -1.84
CA TYR A 153 -3.73 13.89 -2.59
C TYR A 153 -2.92 14.55 -3.69
N THR A 154 -1.61 14.33 -3.65
CA THR A 154 -0.66 14.86 -4.61
C THR A 154 0.10 13.72 -5.27
N LYS A 155 -0.04 13.59 -6.58
CA LYS A 155 0.81 12.74 -7.42
C LYS A 155 1.92 13.58 -8.00
N LEU A 156 3.16 13.16 -7.83
CA LEU A 156 4.32 13.84 -8.39
C LEU A 156 5.48 12.86 -8.66
N GLY A 157 6.49 13.32 -9.38
CA GLY A 157 7.76 12.59 -9.54
C GLY A 157 8.82 13.10 -8.57
N VAL A 158 9.84 12.29 -8.28
CA VAL A 158 10.86 12.59 -7.25
C VAL A 158 11.52 13.96 -7.39
N LYS A 159 11.72 14.44 -8.62
CA LYS A 159 12.31 15.77 -8.90
C LYS A 159 11.44 16.93 -8.42
N HIS A 160 10.12 16.72 -8.33
CA HIS A 160 9.18 17.74 -7.86
C HIS A 160 9.07 17.79 -6.34
N LEU A 161 9.75 16.89 -5.61
CA LEU A 161 9.80 16.95 -4.14
C LEU A 161 10.78 18.01 -3.63
N GLU A 162 11.79 18.38 -4.42
CA GLU A 162 12.85 19.27 -3.98
C GLU A 162 12.31 20.58 -3.41
N ASN A 163 12.89 21.04 -2.29
CA ASN A 163 12.52 22.27 -1.59
C ASN A 163 11.10 22.30 -0.99
N LYS A 164 10.32 21.21 -1.06
CA LYS A 164 9.07 21.11 -0.31
C LYS A 164 9.36 20.86 1.18
N LYS A 165 8.53 21.44 2.04
CA LYS A 165 8.55 21.19 3.49
C LYS A 165 7.34 20.38 3.87
N TYR A 166 7.56 19.34 4.64
CA TYR A 166 6.51 18.52 5.22
C TYR A 166 6.56 18.64 6.75
N GLY A 167 5.40 18.52 7.39
CA GLY A 167 5.30 18.45 8.85
C GLY A 167 5.68 17.05 9.35
N ASP A 168 4.85 16.50 10.22
CA ASP A 168 5.01 15.12 10.68
C ASP A 168 4.74 14.13 9.53
N VAL A 169 5.78 13.38 9.14
CA VAL A 169 5.77 12.46 8.00
C VAL A 169 5.85 11.01 8.45
N LEU A 170 5.00 10.17 7.85
CA LEU A 170 5.23 8.73 7.75
C LEU A 170 5.81 8.48 6.35
N LEU A 171 6.99 7.89 6.30
CA LEU A 171 7.67 7.57 5.05
C LEU A 171 7.36 6.12 4.67
N ASP A 172 6.71 5.93 3.54
CA ASP A 172 6.36 4.62 3.01
C ASP A 172 7.06 4.37 1.68
N ILE A 173 7.66 3.20 1.55
CA ILE A 173 8.55 2.85 0.43
C ILE A 173 8.19 1.43 -0.01
N ASP A 174 7.63 1.28 -1.20
CA ASP A 174 7.58 -0.02 -1.87
C ASP A 174 8.85 -0.19 -2.74
N LEU A 175 9.43 -1.37 -2.71
CA LEU A 175 10.61 -1.69 -3.52
C LEU A 175 10.29 -1.67 -5.02
N ASP A 176 9.03 -1.85 -5.41
CA ASP A 176 8.62 -1.85 -6.81
C ASP A 176 8.78 -0.45 -7.47
N TYR A 177 8.85 0.62 -6.66
CA TYR A 177 9.23 1.96 -7.10
C TYR A 177 10.56 1.94 -7.87
N PHE A 178 11.50 1.07 -7.46
CA PHE A 178 12.82 1.00 -8.09
C PHE A 178 12.82 0.08 -9.32
N SER A 179 12.03 -0.99 -9.34
CA SER A 179 11.84 -1.90 -10.47
C SER A 179 10.55 -2.71 -10.28
N CYS A 180 9.63 -2.69 -11.25
CA CYS A 180 8.28 -3.23 -11.08
C CYS A 180 7.87 -4.16 -12.23
N ASN A 181 7.20 -5.26 -11.90
CA ASN A 181 6.35 -6.03 -12.79
C ASN A 181 4.93 -5.46 -12.71
N ILE A 182 4.49 -4.69 -13.71
CA ILE A 182 3.17 -3.99 -13.70
C ILE A 182 1.98 -4.95 -13.62
N GLN A 183 2.13 -6.17 -14.16
CA GLN A 183 1.06 -7.16 -14.24
C GLN A 183 1.58 -8.53 -13.78
N PRO A 184 1.91 -8.68 -12.48
CA PRO A 184 2.46 -9.93 -11.98
C PRO A 184 1.47 -11.10 -12.05
N GLU A 185 0.17 -10.81 -12.16
CA GLU A 185 -0.92 -11.77 -12.32
C GLU A 185 -0.93 -12.49 -13.67
N ASN A 186 -0.39 -11.88 -14.73
CA ASN A 186 -0.39 -12.47 -16.08
C ASN A 186 0.38 -13.80 -16.17
N ASN A 187 1.19 -14.12 -15.15
CA ASN A 187 2.00 -15.34 -15.08
C ASN A 187 1.54 -16.32 -13.99
N LYS A 188 0.38 -16.06 -13.39
CA LYS A 188 -0.15 -16.84 -12.27
C LYS A 188 -1.53 -17.36 -12.65
N GLU A 189 -1.54 -18.40 -13.48
CA GLU A 189 -2.79 -19.11 -13.77
C GLU A 189 -3.36 -19.72 -12.49
N ILE A 190 -4.67 -19.62 -12.33
CA ILE A 190 -5.40 -20.26 -11.24
C ILE A 190 -6.33 -21.30 -11.86
N ILE A 191 -6.11 -22.56 -11.50
CA ILE A 191 -6.92 -23.69 -11.97
C ILE A 191 -7.89 -24.04 -10.84
N ILE A 192 -9.18 -23.88 -11.12
CA ILE A 192 -10.27 -24.18 -10.17
C ILE A 192 -11.06 -25.35 -10.73
N GLU A 193 -11.09 -26.47 -10.01
CA GLU A 193 -12.04 -27.55 -10.29
C GLU A 193 -13.45 -27.10 -9.91
N VAL A 194 -14.40 -27.32 -10.82
CA VAL A 194 -15.81 -26.93 -10.68
C VAL A 194 -16.72 -28.11 -10.99
N THR A 195 -17.98 -28.01 -10.61
CA THR A 195 -18.99 -29.01 -10.98
C THR A 195 -19.23 -28.98 -12.49
N GLN A 196 -19.72 -30.10 -13.05
CA GLN A 196 -20.15 -30.16 -14.45
C GLN A 196 -21.23 -29.12 -14.78
N GLU A 197 -22.14 -28.89 -13.83
CA GLU A 197 -23.21 -27.89 -13.95
C GLU A 197 -22.62 -26.49 -14.12
N GLU A 198 -21.69 -26.08 -13.26
CA GLU A 198 -21.06 -24.75 -13.33
C GLU A 198 -20.19 -24.59 -14.59
N TYR A 199 -19.49 -25.66 -14.99
CA TYR A 199 -18.75 -25.67 -16.25
C TYR A 199 -19.66 -25.42 -17.46
N ASN A 200 -20.81 -26.10 -17.51
CA ASN A 200 -21.80 -25.93 -18.57
C ASN A 200 -22.42 -24.54 -18.51
N ASN A 201 -22.76 -24.06 -17.31
CA ASN A 201 -23.28 -22.72 -17.05
C ASN A 201 -22.34 -21.64 -17.62
N PHE A 202 -21.05 -21.68 -17.27
CA PHE A 202 -20.05 -20.74 -17.81
C PHE A 202 -19.93 -20.75 -19.33
N LYS A 203 -20.06 -21.93 -19.95
CA LYS A 203 -19.99 -22.08 -21.42
C LYS A 203 -21.23 -21.55 -22.12
N SER A 204 -22.41 -21.73 -21.53
CA SER A 204 -23.68 -21.30 -22.13
C SER A 204 -24.00 -19.83 -21.85
N ASP A 205 -23.55 -19.28 -20.72
CA ASP A 205 -23.86 -17.91 -20.31
C ASP A 205 -22.73 -16.93 -20.71
N PRO A 206 -22.95 -16.08 -21.73
CA PRO A 206 -21.99 -15.03 -22.08
C PRO A 206 -21.83 -13.96 -20.99
N TYR A 207 -22.76 -13.89 -20.03
CA TYR A 207 -22.76 -12.95 -18.91
C TYR A 207 -22.43 -13.62 -17.57
N HIS A 208 -21.78 -14.79 -17.62
CA HIS A 208 -21.39 -15.49 -16.41
C HIS A 208 -20.59 -14.58 -15.47
N PRO A 209 -20.93 -14.47 -14.16
CA PRO A 209 -20.34 -13.48 -13.24
C PRO A 209 -18.80 -13.46 -13.20
N ILE A 210 -18.17 -14.63 -13.35
CA ILE A 210 -16.70 -14.75 -13.35
C ILE A 210 -16.02 -13.92 -14.46
N ARG A 211 -16.73 -13.63 -15.56
CA ARG A 211 -16.24 -12.81 -16.69
C ARG A 211 -16.12 -11.33 -16.33
N PHE A 212 -16.78 -10.88 -15.25
CA PHE A 212 -16.70 -9.49 -14.79
C PHE A 212 -15.64 -9.26 -13.70
N ILE A 213 -15.06 -10.33 -13.16
CA ILE A 213 -14.05 -10.25 -12.08
C ILE A 213 -12.65 -10.67 -12.52
N SER A 214 -12.49 -11.33 -13.67
CA SER A 214 -11.19 -11.67 -14.24
C SER A 214 -11.12 -11.29 -15.72
N ASN A 215 -9.91 -10.96 -16.18
CA ASN A 215 -9.62 -10.64 -17.56
C ASN A 215 -9.80 -11.83 -18.50
N THR A 216 -9.31 -13.02 -18.12
CA THR A 216 -9.38 -14.22 -18.95
C THR A 216 -9.79 -15.43 -18.12
N VAL A 217 -10.84 -16.12 -18.58
CA VAL A 217 -11.29 -17.38 -18.02
C VAL A 217 -11.51 -18.36 -19.15
N MET A 218 -10.85 -19.51 -19.07
CA MET A 218 -10.97 -20.61 -20.02
C MET A 218 -11.55 -21.83 -19.32
N THR A 219 -12.08 -22.76 -20.12
CA THR A 219 -12.59 -24.03 -19.61
C THR A 219 -11.72 -25.19 -20.07
N ARG A 220 -11.51 -26.17 -19.19
CA ARG A 220 -10.88 -27.45 -19.55
C ARG A 220 -11.66 -28.60 -18.90
N SER A 221 -11.80 -29.72 -19.59
CA SER A 221 -12.29 -30.97 -18.98
C SER A 221 -11.26 -32.07 -19.19
N VAL A 222 -11.15 -32.96 -18.20
CA VAL A 222 -10.31 -34.15 -18.25
C VAL A 222 -11.13 -35.28 -17.63
N GLU A 223 -11.48 -36.28 -18.44
CA GLU A 223 -12.40 -37.35 -18.04
C GLU A 223 -13.72 -36.76 -17.49
N ASP A 224 -14.03 -37.02 -16.21
CA ASP A 224 -15.22 -36.55 -15.51
C ASP A 224 -14.96 -35.31 -14.62
N SER A 225 -13.77 -34.71 -14.69
CA SER A 225 -13.42 -33.47 -13.98
C SER A 225 -13.50 -32.25 -14.90
N TYR A 226 -13.98 -31.14 -14.36
CA TYR A 226 -14.23 -29.89 -15.07
C TYR A 226 -13.53 -28.72 -14.39
N PHE A 227 -12.90 -27.84 -15.18
CA PHE A 227 -12.03 -26.78 -14.65
C PHE A 227 -12.33 -25.43 -15.29
N LEU A 228 -12.27 -24.38 -14.47
CA LEU A 228 -12.09 -23.00 -14.90
C LEU A 228 -10.62 -22.61 -14.70
N ILE A 229 -10.00 -22.09 -15.75
CA ILE A 229 -8.61 -21.62 -15.75
C ILE A 229 -8.63 -20.11 -15.88
N ILE A 230 -8.25 -19.42 -14.81
CA ILE A 230 -8.25 -17.96 -14.67
C ILE A 230 -6.83 -17.44 -14.96
N ASN A 231 -6.73 -16.29 -15.63
CA ASN A 231 -5.47 -15.60 -15.95
C ASN A 231 -4.51 -16.44 -16.81
N TYR A 232 -5.05 -17.26 -17.71
CA TYR A 232 -4.24 -17.95 -18.71
C TYR A 232 -3.95 -17.01 -19.89
N TYR A 233 -2.67 -16.88 -20.24
CA TYR A 233 -2.18 -16.12 -21.39
C TYR A 233 -1.17 -16.96 -22.16
N LYS A 234 -1.33 -17.03 -23.49
CA LYS A 234 -0.40 -17.76 -24.35
C LYS A 234 0.97 -17.08 -24.42
N ASP A 235 0.97 -15.76 -24.47
CA ASP A 235 2.16 -14.93 -24.57
C ASP A 235 2.22 -13.99 -23.37
N VAL A 236 3.38 -13.97 -22.71
CA VAL A 236 3.66 -13.10 -21.57
C VAL A 236 4.62 -12.02 -22.02
N PHE A 237 4.19 -10.77 -21.94
CA PHE A 237 5.05 -9.65 -22.27
C PHE A 237 5.96 -9.29 -21.10
N PRO A 238 7.25 -8.95 -21.35
CA PRO A 238 8.12 -8.43 -20.32
C PRO A 238 7.56 -7.11 -19.79
N SER A 239 7.67 -6.89 -18.48
CA SER A 239 7.19 -5.65 -17.89
C SER A 239 8.11 -4.48 -18.28
N PRO A 240 7.58 -3.38 -18.87
CA PRO A 240 8.40 -2.25 -19.28
C PRO A 240 8.98 -1.45 -18.11
N ARG A 241 8.56 -1.75 -16.88
CA ARG A 241 9.05 -1.11 -15.65
C ARG A 241 10.03 -1.95 -14.84
N ARG A 242 10.27 -3.18 -15.28
CA ARG A 242 11.39 -3.96 -14.80
C ARG A 242 12.64 -3.43 -15.49
N VAL A 243 13.60 -2.98 -14.70
CA VAL A 243 14.78 -2.27 -15.20
C VAL A 243 16.08 -2.95 -14.78
N SER A 244 17.20 -2.54 -15.39
CA SER A 244 18.53 -3.07 -15.08
C SER A 244 19.01 -2.63 -13.69
N GLU A 245 19.92 -3.39 -13.08
CA GLU A 245 20.52 -3.04 -11.78
C GLU A 245 21.19 -1.66 -11.77
N THR A 246 21.79 -1.25 -12.89
CA THR A 246 22.35 0.11 -13.05
C THR A 246 21.28 1.18 -12.87
N LEU A 247 20.14 1.05 -13.56
CA LEU A 247 19.06 2.02 -13.44
C LEU A 247 18.35 1.94 -12.08
N ILE A 248 18.27 0.75 -11.47
CA ILE A 248 17.82 0.60 -10.07
C ILE A 248 18.70 1.45 -9.16
N LYS A 249 20.02 1.33 -9.29
CA LYS A 249 20.98 2.07 -8.46
C LYS A 249 20.83 3.59 -8.65
N ASP A 250 20.72 4.06 -9.88
CA ASP A 250 20.51 5.49 -10.19
C ASP A 250 19.20 6.02 -9.56
N ARG A 251 18.13 5.21 -9.56
CA ARG A 251 16.85 5.55 -8.91
C ARG A 251 16.99 5.61 -7.39
N ILE A 252 17.69 4.66 -6.78
CA ILE A 252 17.96 4.65 -5.32
C ILE A 252 18.81 5.87 -4.94
N ASP A 253 19.87 6.17 -5.68
CA ASP A 253 20.72 7.33 -5.41
C ASP A 253 19.93 8.65 -5.53
N THR A 254 19.08 8.78 -6.56
CA THR A 254 18.17 9.92 -6.71
C THR A 254 17.24 10.03 -5.51
N PHE A 255 16.58 8.93 -5.13
CA PHE A 255 15.67 8.86 -3.99
C PHE A 255 16.36 9.30 -2.68
N ILE A 256 17.53 8.74 -2.36
CA ILE A 256 18.28 9.08 -1.14
C ILE A 256 18.73 10.54 -1.14
N ASN A 257 19.19 11.07 -2.27
CA ASN A 257 19.58 12.48 -2.39
C ASN A 257 18.39 13.42 -2.21
N THR A 258 17.21 13.05 -2.72
CA THR A 258 15.97 13.81 -2.51
C THR A 258 15.52 13.76 -1.06
N LEU A 259 15.56 12.60 -0.39
CA LEU A 259 15.25 12.54 1.05
C LEU A 259 16.21 13.40 1.88
N LYS A 260 17.49 13.41 1.52
CA LYS A 260 18.49 14.28 2.15
C LYS A 260 18.16 15.77 1.96
N SER A 261 17.74 16.18 0.77
CA SER A 261 17.41 17.59 0.49
C SER A 261 16.10 18.05 1.15
N LEU A 262 15.13 17.14 1.27
CA LEU A 262 13.88 17.37 2.00
C LEU A 262 14.11 17.64 3.50
N ASN A 263 15.19 17.07 4.07
CA ASN A 263 15.57 17.20 5.48
C ASN A 263 14.39 16.89 6.43
N ILE A 264 13.59 15.89 6.08
CA ILE A 264 12.49 15.39 6.91
C ILE A 264 13.04 14.50 8.03
N ASN A 265 12.32 14.44 9.15
CA ASN A 265 12.59 13.51 10.24
C ASN A 265 11.35 12.63 10.44
N PRO A 266 11.23 11.49 9.71
CA PRO A 266 10.04 10.64 9.76
C PRO A 266 9.71 10.16 11.18
N LEU A 267 8.41 10.08 11.48
CA LEU A 267 7.92 9.42 12.69
C LEU A 267 8.09 7.89 12.61
N LEU A 268 8.04 7.38 11.38
CA LEU A 268 8.05 5.97 11.04
C LEU A 268 8.52 5.80 9.60
N ILE A 269 9.24 4.72 9.34
CA ILE A 269 9.55 4.25 7.99
C ILE A 269 8.98 2.84 7.79
N THR A 270 8.21 2.65 6.73
CA THR A 270 7.79 1.32 6.24
C THR A 270 8.49 1.03 4.91
N VAL A 271 9.02 -0.19 4.77
CA VAL A 271 9.64 -0.69 3.54
C VAL A 271 8.91 -1.97 3.15
N CYS A 272 8.14 -1.93 2.06
CA CYS A 272 7.39 -3.06 1.54
C CYS A 272 8.15 -3.76 0.41
N ARG A 273 8.24 -5.08 0.48
CA ARG A 273 8.91 -5.90 -0.54
C ARG A 273 8.06 -6.12 -1.79
N SER A 274 6.76 -6.40 -1.63
CA SER A 274 5.84 -6.77 -2.71
C SER A 274 6.33 -7.92 -3.60
N VAL A 275 6.99 -8.93 -2.98
CA VAL A 275 7.57 -10.08 -3.70
C VAL A 275 6.57 -11.22 -3.85
N LYS A 276 5.69 -11.47 -2.87
CA LYS A 276 4.68 -12.54 -2.96
C LYS A 276 3.58 -12.20 -3.97
N SER A 277 3.08 -10.96 -3.99
CA SER A 277 2.19 -10.42 -5.03
C SER A 277 2.90 -10.41 -6.39
N GLY A 278 4.20 -10.13 -6.38
CA GLY A 278 5.10 -10.25 -7.53
C GLY A 278 5.37 -8.93 -8.25
N TYR A 279 4.90 -7.81 -7.71
CA TYR A 279 5.18 -6.48 -8.24
C TYR A 279 6.67 -6.17 -8.20
N THR A 280 7.38 -6.50 -7.12
CA THR A 280 8.85 -6.44 -7.12
C THR A 280 9.44 -7.72 -7.73
N PRO A 281 10.33 -7.62 -8.74
CA PRO A 281 10.96 -8.79 -9.34
C PRO A 281 11.74 -9.64 -8.32
N LYS A 282 11.41 -10.95 -8.28
CA LYS A 282 11.92 -11.93 -7.31
C LYS A 282 13.46 -12.07 -7.31
N ASP A 283 14.09 -11.78 -8.43
CA ASP A 283 15.54 -11.79 -8.61
C ASP A 283 16.21 -10.47 -8.21
N GLN A 284 15.45 -9.37 -8.05
CA GLN A 284 15.99 -8.03 -7.80
C GLN A 284 15.76 -7.53 -6.38
N TRP A 285 14.70 -7.99 -5.68
CA TRP A 285 14.28 -7.40 -4.40
C TRP A 285 15.38 -7.36 -3.32
N LYS A 286 16.22 -8.40 -3.20
CA LYS A 286 17.30 -8.44 -2.19
C LYS A 286 18.34 -7.35 -2.43
N PHE A 287 18.66 -7.10 -3.70
CA PHE A 287 19.58 -6.03 -4.08
C PHE A 287 18.96 -4.67 -3.77
N ILE A 288 17.70 -4.45 -4.17
CA ILE A 288 16.98 -3.20 -3.92
C ILE A 288 16.87 -2.93 -2.41
N GLU A 289 16.36 -3.89 -1.63
CA GLU A 289 16.19 -3.78 -0.18
C GLU A 289 17.52 -3.40 0.49
N LYS A 290 18.60 -4.12 0.18
CA LYS A 290 19.92 -3.86 0.75
C LYS A 290 20.38 -2.43 0.45
N GLU A 291 20.33 -1.99 -0.79
CA GLU A 291 20.82 -0.66 -1.18
C GLU A 291 19.95 0.47 -0.60
N VAL A 292 18.63 0.29 -0.55
CA VAL A 292 17.69 1.23 0.09
C VAL A 292 18.00 1.34 1.59
N LEU A 293 18.11 0.22 2.31
CA LEU A 293 18.41 0.22 3.75
C LEU A 293 19.79 0.82 4.05
N LEU A 294 20.80 0.56 3.21
CA LEU A 294 22.12 1.20 3.33
C LEU A 294 22.03 2.71 3.12
N GLY A 295 21.22 3.17 2.16
CA GLY A 295 20.96 4.59 1.93
C GLY A 295 20.26 5.25 3.13
N LEU A 296 19.19 4.64 3.64
CA LEU A 296 18.43 5.16 4.77
C LEU A 296 19.27 5.23 6.06
N ASN A 297 20.11 4.22 6.34
CA ASN A 297 21.03 4.22 7.49
C ASN A 297 22.08 5.35 7.44
N LYS A 298 22.40 5.87 6.24
CA LYS A 298 23.29 7.04 6.11
C LYS A 298 22.58 8.36 6.43
N LEU A 299 21.26 8.41 6.26
CA LEU A 299 20.45 9.61 6.47
C LEU A 299 19.88 9.69 7.90
N TYR A 300 19.49 8.54 8.46
CA TYR A 300 18.70 8.47 9.67
C TYR A 300 19.35 7.58 10.73
N ASN A 301 19.17 7.97 11.99
CA ASN A 301 19.49 7.12 13.13
C ASN A 301 18.36 6.10 13.33
N LEU A 302 18.44 4.96 12.66
CA LEU A 302 17.39 3.95 12.65
C LEU A 302 17.44 3.03 13.90
N LYS A 303 16.27 2.49 14.28
CA LYS A 303 16.22 1.28 15.13
C LYS A 303 16.58 0.05 14.30
N ASP A 304 16.94 -1.04 14.96
CA ASP A 304 17.12 -2.32 14.28
C ASP A 304 15.83 -2.67 13.53
N PRO A 305 15.90 -3.05 12.24
CA PRO A 305 14.70 -3.35 11.46
C PRO A 305 13.88 -4.45 12.10
N VAL A 306 12.59 -4.17 12.31
CA VAL A 306 11.64 -5.20 12.70
C VAL A 306 11.10 -5.82 11.42
N SER A 307 11.55 -7.03 11.11
CA SER A 307 10.93 -7.82 10.05
C SER A 307 9.66 -8.44 10.59
N MET A 308 8.52 -8.12 9.96
CA MET A 308 7.31 -8.92 10.12
C MET A 308 7.48 -10.14 9.21
N ALA A 309 7.24 -11.34 9.73
CA ALA A 309 7.52 -12.62 9.05
C ALA A 309 6.21 -13.29 8.61
#